data_AF-A0A5N1L4S9-F1
#
_entry.id   AF-A0A5N1L4S9-F1
#
_cell.length_a   1.000
_cell.length_b   1.000
_cell.length_c   1.000
_cell.angle_alpha   90.00
_cell.angle_beta   90.00
_cell.angle_gamma   90.00
#
_symmetry.space_group_name_H-M   'P 1'
#
loop_
_entity.id
_entity.type
_entity.pdbx_description
1 polymer ?
#
loop_
_entity_poly.entity_id
_entity_poly.type
_entity_poly.pdbx_seq_one_letter_code
_entity_poly.pdbx_strand_id
1 'polypeptide(L)'
;MDTRIPSFAGIVALVFTLLSRPAAAHVDYVTEGPGDALDALEFALSVLSNPVNAAIFGVSGLAVTAGLAAYLWVRPTIADIVILRDVLIGYSDLVPWMLRLSVGLPLVGAGFQGYLFAPTVTFDPATNPLARILFIGMGFTLLFGLATRIVTTIGLATFGWALSVDPGVVLAMEYVPAFLALLILGGGRPSADHMLQQVASTDGTYYGRVDPVHHLKRFLDATTDQFREYVPVIVRVGMGVTFIYLGLIQKLAEPGQALLVVEKYDLTAVVPVDPGMWVLGAGLTEMLVGLVLIVGFMTRGAAAVSFVLFTTTLFGLPDDPVLAHITLFGMASAVFTMGAGPLSFDNWFGRPAQSDRETSVSAD
;
A
#
# COMPACT_ATOMS: atom_id res chain seq x y z
N MET A 1 1.22 38.26 -21.87
CA MET A 1 0.82 37.05 -21.13
C MET A 1 2.04 36.60 -20.35
N ASP A 2 2.03 36.87 -19.05
CA ASP A 2 3.18 36.71 -18.15
C ASP A 2 3.12 35.29 -17.56
N THR A 3 3.68 34.30 -18.27
CA THR A 3 3.81 32.92 -17.77
C THR A 3 4.95 32.87 -16.75
N ARG A 4 4.68 33.30 -15.53
CA ARG A 4 5.59 33.07 -14.40
C ARG A 4 5.52 31.59 -14.06
N ILE A 5 6.60 30.87 -14.37
CA ILE A 5 6.81 29.50 -13.92
C ILE A 5 6.74 29.53 -12.38
N PRO A 6 5.84 28.77 -11.74
CA PRO A 6 5.74 28.77 -10.29
C PRO A 6 7.09 28.33 -9.71
N SER A 7 7.59 29.08 -8.72
CA SER A 7 8.84 28.74 -8.04
C SER A 7 8.70 27.37 -7.38
N PHE A 8 9.78 26.60 -7.31
CA PHE A 8 9.81 25.29 -6.66
C PHE A 8 9.20 25.34 -5.24
N ALA A 9 9.48 26.40 -4.48
CA ALA A 9 8.88 26.64 -3.17
C ALA A 9 7.35 26.82 -3.22
N GLY A 10 6.81 27.49 -4.25
CA GLY A 10 5.37 27.64 -4.46
C GLY A 10 4.69 26.33 -4.86
N ILE A 11 5.36 25.49 -5.65
CA ILE A 11 4.87 24.14 -6.00
C ILE A 11 4.87 23.26 -4.75
N VAL A 12 5.95 23.27 -3.97
CA VAL A 12 6.07 22.49 -2.72
C VAL A 12 5.01 22.93 -1.70
N ALA A 13 4.82 24.23 -1.49
CA ALA A 13 3.78 24.75 -0.60
C ALA A 13 2.37 24.37 -1.07
N LEU A 14 2.09 24.47 -2.38
CA LEU A 14 0.83 24.04 -2.96
C LEU A 14 0.59 22.54 -2.74
N VAL A 15 1.60 21.71 -3.00
CA VAL A 15 1.54 20.26 -2.75
C VAL A 15 1.27 19.97 -1.27
N PHE A 16 1.98 20.62 -0.34
CA PHE A 16 1.71 20.44 1.10
C PHE A 16 0.29 20.89 1.50
N THR A 17 -0.22 22.00 0.96
CA THR A 17 -1.61 22.44 1.24
C THR A 17 -2.67 21.53 0.62
N LEU A 18 -2.37 20.88 -0.51
CA LEU A 18 -3.27 19.92 -1.14
C LEU A 18 -3.21 18.56 -0.44
N LEU A 19 -2.06 18.20 0.15
CA LEU A 19 -1.87 16.97 0.94
C LEU A 19 -2.39 17.10 2.38
N SER A 20 -2.56 18.31 2.93
CA SER A 20 -3.08 18.47 4.30
C SER A 20 -4.61 18.36 4.39
N ARG A 21 -5.35 18.74 3.34
CA ARG A 21 -6.82 18.65 3.32
C ARG A 21 -7.38 17.23 3.52
N PRO A 22 -6.84 16.19 2.85
CA PRO A 22 -7.29 14.82 3.03
C PRO A 22 -6.93 14.26 4.41
N ALA A 23 -5.92 14.82 5.08
CA ALA A 23 -5.57 14.43 6.42
C ALA A 23 -6.64 14.81 7.44
N ALA A 24 -7.11 16.06 7.37
CA ALA A 24 -8.25 16.52 8.15
C ALA A 24 -9.52 15.66 7.92
N ALA A 25 -9.73 15.14 6.69
CA ALA A 25 -10.89 14.30 6.36
C ALA A 25 -10.79 12.84 6.87
N HIS A 26 -9.60 12.31 7.18
CA HIS A 26 -9.47 10.95 7.75
C HIS A 26 -9.99 10.86 9.19
N VAL A 27 -9.96 11.98 9.88
CA VAL A 27 -10.05 12.05 11.33
C VAL A 27 -11.48 12.04 11.82
N ASP A 28 -12.41 12.54 11.01
CA ASP A 28 -13.84 12.42 11.25
C ASP A 28 -14.29 10.94 11.36
N TYR A 29 -13.45 9.99 10.94
CA TYR A 29 -13.77 8.56 10.96
C TYR A 29 -13.29 7.82 12.22
N VAL A 30 -12.23 8.26 12.89
CA VAL A 30 -11.64 7.55 14.05
C VAL A 30 -11.95 8.23 15.38
N THR A 31 -12.13 9.55 15.40
CA THR A 31 -12.25 10.35 16.65
C THR A 31 -13.46 11.30 16.62
N GLU A 32 -14.11 11.51 17.77
CA GLU A 32 -15.17 12.51 17.89
C GLU A 32 -14.57 13.91 18.14
N GLY A 33 -14.37 14.68 17.08
CA GLY A 33 -13.91 16.08 17.14
C GLY A 33 -12.56 16.33 16.43
N PRO A 34 -12.24 17.59 16.09
CA PRO A 34 -11.11 17.92 15.21
C PRO A 34 -9.72 17.80 15.86
N GLY A 35 -9.62 17.44 17.15
CA GLY A 35 -8.39 17.54 17.93
C GLY A 35 -7.96 18.99 18.21
N ASP A 36 -7.03 19.17 19.14
CA ASP A 36 -6.41 20.48 19.36
C ASP A 36 -5.49 20.82 18.19
N ALA A 37 -5.58 22.05 17.67
CA ALA A 37 -4.67 22.54 16.64
C ALA A 37 -3.28 22.77 17.26
N LEU A 38 -2.41 21.77 17.12
CA LEU A 38 -1.05 21.76 17.67
C LEU A 38 -0.03 21.94 16.54
N ASP A 39 0.97 22.81 16.77
CA ASP A 39 2.11 22.90 15.85
C ASP A 39 2.96 21.61 15.95
N ALA A 40 3.19 20.97 14.81
CA ALA A 40 3.90 19.69 14.72
C ALA A 40 5.33 19.76 15.29
N LEU A 41 6.04 20.86 15.05
CA LEU A 41 7.42 21.02 15.49
C LEU A 41 7.46 21.33 17.00
N GLU A 42 6.61 22.22 17.48
CA GLU A 42 6.49 22.54 18.89
C GLU A 42 6.07 21.31 19.70
N PHE A 43 5.13 20.52 19.18
CA PHE A 43 4.75 19.24 19.77
C PHE A 43 5.94 18.27 19.83
N ALA A 44 6.65 18.06 18.72
CA ALA A 44 7.80 17.17 18.70
C ALA A 44 8.90 17.60 19.68
N LEU A 45 9.18 18.91 19.74
CA LEU A 45 10.15 19.49 20.66
C LEU A 45 9.70 19.37 22.11
N SER A 46 8.42 19.54 22.42
CA SER A 46 7.91 19.42 23.78
C SER A 46 8.04 17.99 24.29
N VAL A 47 7.68 16.99 23.48
CA VAL A 47 7.82 15.56 23.83
C VAL A 47 9.29 15.20 24.03
N LEU A 48 10.18 15.65 23.14
CA LEU A 48 11.63 15.38 23.21
C LEU A 48 12.36 16.22 24.25
N SER A 49 11.77 17.30 24.77
CA SER A 49 12.36 18.09 25.85
C SER A 49 12.33 17.34 27.20
N ASN A 50 11.43 16.35 27.34
CA ASN A 50 11.41 15.47 28.49
C ASN A 50 12.62 14.51 28.42
N PRO A 51 13.50 14.50 29.44
CA PRO A 51 14.74 13.74 29.40
C PRO A 51 14.52 12.22 29.31
N VAL A 52 13.41 11.71 29.86
CA VAL A 52 13.07 10.28 29.79
C VAL A 52 12.67 9.92 28.37
N ASN A 53 11.82 10.72 27.75
CA ASN A 53 11.39 10.53 26.35
C ASN A 53 12.58 10.61 25.39
N ALA A 54 13.45 11.61 25.55
CA ALA A 54 14.67 11.76 24.78
C ALA A 54 15.61 10.56 24.93
N ALA A 55 15.77 10.05 26.16
CA ALA A 55 16.60 8.86 26.42
C ALA A 55 16.01 7.62 25.73
N ILE A 56 14.70 7.41 25.81
CA ILE A 56 14.03 6.28 25.14
C ILE A 56 14.22 6.36 23.62
N PHE A 57 13.97 7.51 23.01
CA PHE A 57 14.17 7.71 21.57
C PHE A 57 15.63 7.54 21.16
N GLY A 58 16.56 8.14 21.91
CA GLY A 58 18.00 8.05 21.64
C GLY A 58 18.50 6.61 21.74
N VAL A 59 18.15 5.89 22.81
CA VAL A 59 18.59 4.50 23.02
C VAL A 59 17.97 3.57 21.99
N SER A 60 16.66 3.68 21.71
CA SER A 60 15.99 2.84 20.72
C SER A 60 16.53 3.09 19.30
N GLY A 61 16.68 4.35 18.90
CA GLY A 61 17.26 4.72 17.61
C GLY A 61 18.71 4.24 17.46
N LEU A 62 19.52 4.38 18.51
CA LEU A 62 20.89 3.85 18.54
C LEU A 62 20.91 2.33 18.47
N ALA A 63 20.03 1.64 19.21
CA ALA A 63 19.94 0.18 19.19
C ALA A 63 19.56 -0.35 17.79
N VAL A 64 18.57 0.28 17.14
CA VAL A 64 18.18 -0.07 15.76
C VAL A 64 19.34 0.18 14.79
N THR A 65 19.99 1.34 14.89
CA THR A 65 21.10 1.71 14.00
C THR A 65 22.32 0.80 14.21
N ALA A 66 22.69 0.53 15.46
CA ALA A 66 23.79 -0.35 15.81
C ALA A 66 23.50 -1.81 15.42
N GLY A 67 22.26 -2.27 15.64
CA GLY A 67 21.80 -3.59 15.20
C GLY A 67 21.87 -3.74 13.68
N LEU A 68 21.42 -2.73 12.95
CA LEU A 68 21.51 -2.69 11.49
C LEU A 68 22.97 -2.66 11.02
N ALA A 69 23.80 -1.83 11.62
CA ALA A 69 25.23 -1.74 11.29
C ALA A 69 25.95 -3.07 11.57
N ALA A 70 25.67 -3.72 12.71
CA ALA A 70 26.19 -5.04 13.03
C ALA A 70 25.72 -6.10 12.03
N TYR A 71 24.44 -6.09 11.65
CA TYR A 71 23.89 -6.96 10.62
C TYR A 71 24.59 -6.76 9.27
N LEU A 72 24.78 -5.52 8.83
CA LEU A 72 25.46 -5.17 7.58
C LEU A 72 26.97 -5.42 7.62
N TRP A 73 27.58 -5.41 8.80
CA TRP A 73 29.00 -5.70 8.99
C TRP A 73 29.28 -7.20 8.95
N VAL A 74 28.48 -8.00 9.66
CA VAL A 74 28.63 -9.46 9.71
C VAL A 74 28.10 -10.11 8.41
N ARG A 75 27.04 -9.55 7.81
CA ARG A 75 26.29 -10.09 6.66
C ARG A 75 26.06 -11.61 6.77
N PRO A 76 25.43 -12.08 7.87
CA PRO A 76 25.29 -13.51 8.11
C PRO A 76 24.42 -14.13 7.00
N THR A 77 24.92 -15.21 6.39
CA THR A 77 24.14 -16.03 5.47
C THR A 77 23.42 -17.11 6.27
N ILE A 78 22.15 -16.88 6.56
CA ILE A 78 21.30 -17.83 7.26
C ILE A 78 20.61 -18.70 6.20
N ALA A 79 20.88 -20.01 6.22
CA ALA A 79 20.34 -20.95 5.24
C ALA A 79 18.81 -20.87 5.14
N ASP A 80 18.13 -20.76 6.28
CA ASP A 80 16.66 -20.63 6.34
C ASP A 80 16.15 -19.41 5.56
N ILE A 81 16.86 -18.28 5.60
CA ILE A 81 16.48 -17.07 4.86
C ILE A 81 16.68 -17.26 3.36
N VAL A 82 17.72 -18.00 2.95
CA VAL A 82 17.97 -18.29 1.53
C VAL A 82 16.87 -19.21 0.99
N ILE A 83 16.61 -20.32 1.69
CA ILE A 83 15.55 -21.27 1.32
C ILE A 83 14.19 -20.58 1.30
N LEU A 84 13.89 -19.74 2.30
CA LEU A 84 12.65 -18.97 2.35
C LEU A 84 12.49 -18.09 1.10
N ARG A 85 13.55 -17.42 0.64
CA ARG A 85 13.50 -16.59 -0.58
C ARG A 85 13.19 -17.43 -1.81
N ASP A 86 13.84 -18.58 -1.96
CA ASP A 86 13.61 -19.48 -3.10
C ASP A 86 12.16 -20.00 -3.11
N VAL A 87 11.63 -20.39 -1.94
CA VAL A 87 10.23 -20.81 -1.79
C VAL A 87 9.27 -19.67 -2.14
N LEU A 88 9.54 -18.45 -1.67
CA LEU A 88 8.70 -17.28 -1.95
C LEU A 88 8.68 -16.92 -3.44
N ILE A 89 9.80 -17.03 -4.14
CA ILE A 89 9.86 -16.82 -5.60
C ILE A 89 8.93 -17.81 -6.32
N GLY A 90 8.85 -19.04 -5.82
CA GLY A 90 7.92 -20.06 -6.30
C GLY A 90 6.43 -19.73 -6.18
N TYR A 91 6.06 -18.70 -5.40
CA TYR A 91 4.68 -18.20 -5.29
C TYR A 91 4.41 -16.93 -6.11
N SER A 92 5.34 -16.53 -6.98
CA SER A 92 5.19 -15.32 -7.80
C SER A 92 4.02 -15.38 -8.78
N ASP A 93 3.60 -16.57 -9.20
CA ASP A 93 2.41 -16.82 -10.03
C ASP A 93 1.09 -16.49 -9.31
N LEU A 94 1.09 -16.55 -7.98
CA LEU A 94 -0.06 -16.21 -7.12
C LEU A 94 -0.19 -14.71 -6.84
N VAL A 95 0.83 -13.90 -7.13
CA VAL A 95 0.82 -12.45 -6.86
C VAL A 95 -0.37 -11.72 -7.48
N PRO A 96 -0.76 -11.96 -8.76
CA PRO A 96 -1.94 -11.34 -9.33
C PRO A 96 -3.22 -11.69 -8.55
N TRP A 97 -3.32 -12.93 -8.04
CA TRP A 97 -4.45 -13.35 -7.22
C TRP A 97 -4.46 -12.65 -5.86
N MET A 98 -3.29 -12.57 -5.18
CA MET A 98 -3.13 -11.85 -3.92
C MET A 98 -3.54 -10.38 -4.05
N LEU A 99 -3.08 -9.71 -5.11
CA LEU A 99 -3.44 -8.32 -5.39
C LEU A 99 -4.93 -8.16 -5.68
N ARG A 100 -5.53 -9.04 -6.49
CA ARG A 100 -6.98 -9.02 -6.78
C ARG A 100 -7.82 -9.20 -5.52
N LEU A 101 -7.45 -10.10 -4.61
CA LEU A 101 -8.12 -10.23 -3.32
C LEU A 101 -7.99 -8.96 -2.49
N SER A 102 -6.79 -8.36 -2.49
CA SER A 102 -6.47 -7.19 -1.67
C SER A 102 -7.25 -5.93 -2.02
N VAL A 103 -7.58 -5.73 -3.31
CA VAL A 103 -8.42 -4.60 -3.76
C VAL A 103 -9.88 -5.01 -3.96
N GLY A 104 -10.14 -6.24 -4.39
CA GLY A 104 -11.47 -6.71 -4.73
C GLY A 104 -12.38 -6.82 -3.52
N LEU A 105 -11.89 -7.38 -2.39
CA LEU A 105 -12.69 -7.54 -1.17
C LEU A 105 -13.11 -6.17 -0.60
N PRO A 106 -12.19 -5.22 -0.40
CA PRO A 106 -12.56 -3.87 0.05
C PRO A 106 -13.51 -3.14 -0.90
N LEU A 107 -13.36 -3.25 -2.24
CA LEU A 107 -14.27 -2.61 -3.20
C LEU A 107 -15.71 -3.12 -3.08
N VAL A 108 -15.89 -4.43 -2.87
CA VAL A 108 -17.23 -4.98 -2.61
C VAL A 108 -17.79 -4.37 -1.31
N GLY A 109 -16.98 -4.33 -0.26
CA GLY A 109 -17.35 -3.68 1.01
C GLY A 109 -17.73 -2.21 0.84
N ALA A 110 -16.94 -1.45 0.09
CA ALA A 110 -17.14 -0.05 -0.23
C ALA A 110 -18.48 0.21 -0.92
N GLY A 111 -18.84 -0.63 -1.90
CA GLY A 111 -20.13 -0.52 -2.58
C GLY A 111 -21.33 -0.83 -1.67
N PHE A 112 -21.21 -1.76 -0.73
CA PHE A 112 -22.28 -2.06 0.24
C PHE A 112 -22.42 -1.01 1.34
N GLN A 113 -21.30 -0.52 1.87
CA GLN A 113 -21.26 0.44 2.97
C GLN A 113 -21.43 1.89 2.49
N GLY A 114 -21.24 2.17 1.20
CA GLY A 114 -21.42 3.50 0.62
C GLY A 114 -20.21 4.40 0.82
N TYR A 115 -19.01 3.96 0.45
CA TYR A 115 -17.82 4.81 0.45
C TYR A 115 -16.96 4.66 -0.81
N LEU A 116 -16.15 5.68 -1.11
CA LEU A 116 -15.30 5.78 -2.30
C LEU A 116 -13.84 5.46 -1.95
N PHE A 117 -13.49 4.17 -1.93
CA PHE A 117 -12.18 3.62 -1.54
C PHE A 117 -11.80 3.83 -0.07
N ALA A 118 -11.81 5.08 0.41
CA ALA A 118 -11.59 5.46 1.79
C ALA A 118 -12.94 5.53 2.54
N PRO A 119 -13.08 4.92 3.74
CA PRO A 119 -14.32 4.97 4.53
C PRO A 119 -14.77 6.38 4.91
N THR A 120 -13.87 7.35 4.87
CA THR A 120 -14.12 8.76 5.17
C THR A 120 -14.85 9.50 4.05
N VAL A 121 -14.77 9.00 2.83
CA VAL A 121 -15.41 9.59 1.65
C VAL A 121 -16.66 8.78 1.33
N THR A 122 -17.79 9.20 1.89
CA THR A 122 -19.04 8.43 1.81
C THR A 122 -19.99 8.92 0.72
N PHE A 123 -20.87 8.02 0.27
CA PHE A 123 -22.00 8.33 -0.58
C PHE A 123 -23.21 7.54 -0.11
N ASP A 124 -24.41 8.09 -0.25
CA ASP A 124 -25.63 7.34 0.09
C ASP A 124 -25.96 6.32 -1.03
N PRO A 125 -25.98 5.00 -0.73
CA PRO A 125 -26.24 3.98 -1.73
C PRO A 125 -27.68 3.97 -2.25
N ALA A 126 -28.65 4.55 -1.52
CA ALA A 126 -30.04 4.62 -1.96
C ALA A 126 -30.24 5.69 -3.05
N THR A 127 -29.57 6.83 -2.91
CA THR A 127 -29.60 7.92 -3.90
C THR A 127 -28.61 7.73 -5.04
N ASN A 128 -27.51 7.00 -4.83
CA ASN A 128 -26.48 6.75 -5.85
C ASN A 128 -26.31 5.25 -6.16
N PRO A 129 -27.34 4.57 -6.70
CA PRO A 129 -27.29 3.14 -6.97
C PRO A 129 -26.22 2.77 -8.02
N LEU A 130 -25.89 3.69 -8.93
CA LEU A 130 -24.85 3.47 -9.95
C LEU A 130 -23.46 3.37 -9.33
N ALA A 131 -23.12 4.22 -8.35
CA ALA A 131 -21.84 4.15 -7.64
C ALA A 131 -21.73 2.82 -6.88
N ARG A 132 -22.80 2.43 -6.17
CA ARG A 132 -22.88 1.11 -5.53
C ARG A 132 -22.61 -0.04 -6.51
N ILE A 133 -23.32 -0.07 -7.64
CA ILE A 133 -23.16 -1.12 -8.65
C ILE A 133 -21.75 -1.11 -9.25
N LEU A 134 -21.17 0.07 -9.47
CA LEU A 134 -19.80 0.22 -9.97
C LEU A 134 -18.79 -0.43 -9.01
N PHE A 135 -18.81 -0.07 -7.73
CA PHE A 135 -17.86 -0.62 -6.74
C PHE A 135 -18.05 -2.13 -6.51
N ILE A 136 -19.31 -2.58 -6.36
CA ILE A 136 -19.63 -4.01 -6.24
C ILE A 136 -19.18 -4.76 -7.50
N GLY A 137 -19.49 -4.23 -8.68
CA GLY A 137 -19.15 -4.82 -9.98
C GLY A 137 -17.64 -4.91 -10.18
N MET A 138 -16.89 -3.84 -9.90
CA MET A 138 -15.42 -3.85 -9.95
C MET A 138 -14.86 -4.90 -8.99
N GLY A 139 -15.32 -4.89 -7.73
CA GLY A 139 -14.86 -5.81 -6.70
C GLY A 139 -15.07 -7.28 -7.08
N PHE A 140 -16.30 -7.67 -7.43
CA PHE A 140 -16.60 -9.04 -7.85
C PHE A 140 -15.82 -9.47 -9.09
N THR A 141 -15.71 -8.58 -10.08
CA THR A 141 -15.04 -8.89 -11.33
C THR A 141 -13.53 -9.11 -11.12
N LEU A 142 -12.90 -8.32 -10.24
CA LEU A 142 -11.51 -8.53 -9.82
C LEU A 142 -11.33 -9.81 -9.00
N LEU A 143 -12.22 -10.09 -8.04
CA LEU A 143 -12.16 -11.32 -7.25
C LEU A 143 -12.25 -12.57 -8.13
N PHE A 144 -13.17 -12.56 -9.09
CA PHE A 144 -13.29 -13.64 -10.07
C PHE A 144 -12.12 -13.67 -11.08
N GLY A 145 -11.42 -12.55 -11.24
CA GLY A 145 -10.34 -12.39 -12.20
C GLY A 145 -10.84 -12.42 -13.64
N LEU A 146 -11.93 -11.70 -13.90
CA LEU A 146 -12.53 -11.57 -15.22
C LEU A 146 -12.25 -10.15 -15.76
N ALA A 147 -11.87 -10.04 -17.02
CA ALA A 147 -11.52 -8.78 -17.68
C ALA A 147 -10.56 -7.92 -16.84
N THR A 148 -9.60 -8.54 -16.15
CA THR A 148 -8.84 -7.93 -15.05
C THR A 148 -8.23 -6.59 -15.44
N ARG A 149 -7.58 -6.51 -16.60
CA ARG A 149 -6.96 -5.26 -17.09
C ARG A 149 -7.96 -4.16 -17.39
N ILE A 150 -9.13 -4.51 -17.92
CA ILE A 150 -10.19 -3.55 -18.21
C ILE A 150 -10.72 -3.01 -16.89
N VAL A 151 -11.01 -3.89 -15.94
CA VAL A 151 -11.55 -3.50 -14.64
C VAL A 151 -10.56 -2.71 -13.80
N THR A 152 -9.25 -3.01 -13.85
CA THR A 152 -8.26 -2.17 -13.17
C THR A 152 -8.07 -0.82 -13.84
N THR A 153 -8.24 -0.72 -15.16
CA THR A 153 -8.27 0.57 -15.86
C THR A 153 -9.48 1.40 -15.42
N ILE A 154 -10.66 0.77 -15.32
CA ILE A 154 -11.86 1.41 -14.78
C ILE A 154 -11.65 1.80 -13.31
N GLY A 155 -10.99 0.96 -12.51
CA GLY A 155 -10.63 1.25 -11.13
C GLY A 155 -9.74 2.47 -10.99
N LEU A 156 -8.70 2.59 -11.82
CA LEU A 156 -7.82 3.77 -11.87
C LEU A 156 -8.58 5.04 -12.29
N ALA A 157 -9.44 4.95 -13.30
CA ALA A 157 -10.28 6.07 -13.73
C ALA A 157 -11.28 6.48 -12.63
N THR A 158 -11.85 5.49 -11.94
CA THR A 158 -12.78 5.71 -10.82
C THR A 158 -12.07 6.33 -9.62
N PHE A 159 -10.83 5.92 -9.32
CA PHE A 159 -10.00 6.54 -8.30
C PHE A 159 -9.68 8.00 -8.66
N GLY A 160 -9.30 8.27 -9.91
CA GLY A 160 -9.07 9.64 -10.38
C GLY A 160 -10.32 10.53 -10.33
N TRP A 161 -11.49 9.99 -10.68
CA TRP A 161 -12.77 10.67 -10.49
C TRP A 161 -13.06 10.93 -9.01
N ALA A 162 -12.91 9.92 -8.14
CA ALA A 162 -13.16 10.05 -6.72
C ALA A 162 -12.25 11.11 -6.07
N LEU A 163 -10.97 11.16 -6.46
CA LEU A 163 -10.03 12.21 -6.01
C LEU A 163 -10.45 13.62 -6.45
N SER A 164 -11.15 13.74 -7.59
CA SER A 164 -11.69 15.04 -8.07
C SER A 164 -12.95 15.46 -7.32
N VAL A 165 -13.69 14.52 -6.74
CA VAL A 165 -14.88 14.75 -5.91
C VAL A 165 -14.46 15.10 -4.49
N ASP A 166 -13.58 14.30 -3.89
CA ASP A 166 -13.08 14.49 -2.54
C ASP A 166 -11.57 14.14 -2.47
N PRO A 167 -10.69 15.10 -2.14
CA PRO A 167 -9.28 14.85 -1.92
C PRO A 167 -8.99 13.79 -0.84
N GLY A 168 -9.91 13.58 0.11
CA GLY A 168 -9.90 12.54 1.15
C GLY A 168 -9.57 11.14 0.64
N VAL A 169 -9.87 10.85 -0.63
CA VAL A 169 -9.58 9.56 -1.27
C VAL A 169 -8.08 9.23 -1.31
N VAL A 170 -7.18 10.22 -1.19
CA VAL A 170 -5.73 9.98 -1.15
C VAL A 170 -5.32 9.08 0.04
N LEU A 171 -6.16 8.94 1.06
CA LEU A 171 -5.93 8.01 2.17
C LEU A 171 -5.87 6.56 1.71
N ALA A 172 -6.55 6.26 0.61
CA ALA A 172 -6.58 4.97 -0.04
C ALA A 172 -5.63 4.93 -1.27
N MET A 173 -4.54 5.72 -1.26
CA MET A 173 -3.62 5.82 -2.40
C MET A 173 -3.01 4.47 -2.79
N GLU A 174 -2.99 3.48 -1.90
CA GLU A 174 -2.56 2.11 -2.16
C GLU A 174 -3.32 1.39 -3.29
N TYR A 175 -4.55 1.81 -3.59
CA TYR A 175 -5.29 1.23 -4.72
C TYR A 175 -4.63 1.53 -6.06
N VAL A 176 -3.99 2.71 -6.21
CA VAL A 176 -3.33 3.11 -7.45
C VAL A 176 -2.18 2.15 -7.83
N PRO A 177 -1.15 1.92 -7.00
CA PRO A 177 -0.09 0.97 -7.33
C PRO A 177 -0.61 -0.46 -7.45
N ALA A 178 -1.63 -0.86 -6.67
CA ALA A 178 -2.24 -2.19 -6.80
C ALA A 178 -2.93 -2.38 -8.16
N PHE A 179 -3.71 -1.40 -8.63
CA PHE A 179 -4.34 -1.44 -9.95
C PHE A 179 -3.32 -1.34 -11.08
N LEU A 180 -2.27 -0.52 -10.93
CA LEU A 180 -1.16 -0.46 -11.92
C LEU A 180 -0.44 -1.81 -12.03
N ALA A 181 -0.14 -2.45 -10.91
CA ALA A 181 0.46 -3.78 -10.87
C ALA A 181 -0.43 -4.82 -11.58
N LEU A 182 -1.73 -4.83 -11.27
CA LEU A 182 -2.69 -5.73 -11.91
C LEU A 182 -2.93 -5.42 -13.39
N LEU A 183 -2.84 -4.16 -13.81
CA LEU A 183 -2.92 -3.77 -15.22
C LEU A 183 -1.75 -4.40 -16.01
N ILE A 184 -0.55 -4.41 -15.42
CA ILE A 184 0.65 -5.00 -16.02
C ILE A 184 0.58 -6.53 -16.00
N LEU A 185 0.32 -7.11 -14.82
CA LEU A 185 0.29 -8.56 -14.59
C LEU A 185 -0.88 -9.27 -15.29
N GLY A 186 -2.05 -8.62 -15.36
CA GLY A 186 -3.29 -9.24 -15.82
C GLY A 186 -3.95 -10.13 -14.75
N GLY A 187 -4.81 -11.06 -15.19
CA GLY A 187 -5.59 -11.91 -14.28
C GLY A 187 -4.78 -12.91 -13.46
N GLY A 188 -3.66 -13.40 -14.01
CA GLY A 188 -2.82 -14.44 -13.39
C GLY A 188 -3.58 -15.71 -13.05
N ARG A 189 -3.01 -16.55 -12.18
CA ARG A 189 -3.65 -17.80 -11.71
C ARG A 189 -3.91 -17.71 -10.21
N PRO A 190 -5.05 -18.23 -9.71
CA PRO A 190 -6.24 -18.69 -10.45
C PRO A 190 -7.13 -17.51 -10.91
N SER A 191 -7.58 -17.49 -12.17
CA SER A 191 -8.53 -16.47 -12.67
C SER A 191 -9.47 -17.00 -13.75
N ALA A 192 -10.64 -16.37 -13.88
CA ALA A 192 -11.55 -16.62 -14.99
C ALA A 192 -10.95 -16.24 -16.35
N ASP A 193 -10.14 -15.18 -16.41
CA ASP A 193 -9.38 -14.78 -17.59
C ASP A 193 -8.48 -15.92 -18.08
N HIS A 194 -7.72 -16.54 -17.17
CA HIS A 194 -6.88 -17.70 -17.48
C HIS A 194 -7.75 -18.90 -17.91
N MET A 195 -8.82 -19.22 -17.18
CA MET A 195 -9.71 -20.35 -17.51
C MET A 195 -10.34 -20.20 -18.90
N LEU A 196 -10.94 -19.04 -19.20
CA LEU A 196 -11.59 -18.76 -20.48
C LEU A 196 -10.56 -18.77 -21.62
N GLN A 197 -9.35 -18.25 -21.39
CA GLN A 197 -8.28 -18.33 -22.37
C GLN A 197 -7.91 -19.77 -22.71
N GLN A 198 -7.75 -20.64 -21.69
CA GLN A 198 -7.42 -22.06 -21.91
C GLN A 198 -8.51 -22.78 -22.70
N VAL A 199 -9.78 -22.52 -22.40
CA VAL A 199 -10.91 -23.08 -23.16
C VAL A 199 -10.90 -22.57 -24.60
N ALA A 200 -10.67 -21.28 -24.82
CA ALA A 200 -10.62 -20.70 -26.15
C ALA A 200 -9.45 -21.20 -27.02
N SER A 201 -8.27 -21.42 -26.42
CA SER A 201 -7.09 -21.91 -27.13
C SER A 201 -7.10 -23.41 -27.38
N THR A 202 -8.03 -24.15 -26.78
CA THR A 202 -8.15 -25.59 -26.98
C THR A 202 -8.88 -25.89 -28.29
N ASP A 203 -8.24 -26.65 -29.17
CA ASP A 203 -8.82 -27.06 -30.45
C ASP A 203 -10.14 -27.81 -30.25
N GLY A 204 -11.13 -27.46 -31.07
CA GLY A 204 -12.45 -28.12 -31.06
C GLY A 204 -13.47 -27.51 -30.10
N THR A 205 -13.13 -26.50 -29.29
CA THR A 205 -14.13 -25.82 -28.45
C THR A 205 -15.04 -24.90 -29.27
N TYR A 206 -16.32 -24.83 -28.88
CA TYR A 206 -17.27 -23.90 -29.49
C TYR A 206 -16.91 -22.45 -29.19
N TYR A 207 -16.39 -22.19 -27.99
CA TYR A 207 -16.00 -20.85 -27.56
C TYR A 207 -14.87 -20.27 -28.42
N GLY A 208 -13.86 -21.08 -28.76
CA GLY A 208 -12.75 -20.68 -29.63
C GLY A 208 -13.17 -20.26 -31.06
N ARG A 209 -14.35 -20.65 -31.54
CA ARG A 209 -14.86 -20.26 -32.87
C ARG A 209 -15.40 -18.83 -32.94
N VAL A 210 -15.82 -18.29 -31.80
CA VAL A 210 -16.40 -16.95 -31.69
C VAL A 210 -15.39 -15.96 -31.12
N ASP A 211 -14.37 -16.44 -30.40
CA ASP A 211 -13.68 -15.71 -29.34
C ASP A 211 -13.08 -14.33 -29.75
N PRO A 212 -13.68 -13.21 -29.30
CA PRO A 212 -13.13 -11.87 -29.49
C PRO A 212 -12.06 -11.50 -28.44
N VAL A 213 -11.98 -12.21 -27.31
CA VAL A 213 -11.18 -11.88 -26.14
C VAL A 213 -9.75 -12.39 -26.27
N HIS A 214 -9.54 -13.53 -26.95
CA HIS A 214 -8.20 -14.10 -27.15
C HIS A 214 -7.20 -13.12 -27.78
N HIS A 215 -7.63 -12.43 -28.83
CA HIS A 215 -6.78 -11.50 -29.58
C HIS A 215 -6.42 -10.27 -28.75
N LEU A 216 -7.41 -9.68 -28.08
CA LEU A 216 -7.19 -8.53 -27.20
C LEU A 216 -6.28 -8.90 -26.03
N LYS A 217 -6.50 -10.05 -25.39
CA LYS A 217 -5.66 -10.51 -24.28
C LYS A 217 -4.22 -10.70 -24.72
N ARG A 218 -3.98 -11.38 -25.84
CA ARG A 218 -2.62 -11.63 -26.37
C ARG A 218 -1.90 -10.32 -26.71
N PHE A 219 -2.61 -9.36 -27.30
CA PHE A 219 -2.06 -8.04 -27.59
C PHE A 219 -1.67 -7.29 -26.30
N LEU A 220 -2.54 -7.30 -25.30
CA LEU A 220 -2.27 -6.66 -24.01
C LEU A 220 -1.12 -7.35 -23.27
N ASP A 221 -1.07 -8.68 -23.28
CA ASP A 221 0.05 -9.45 -22.70
C ASP A 221 1.38 -9.05 -23.35
N ALA A 222 1.44 -9.03 -24.68
CA ALA A 222 2.66 -8.65 -25.41
C ALA A 222 3.06 -7.19 -25.14
N THR A 223 2.09 -6.29 -24.95
CA THR A 223 2.36 -4.87 -24.70
C THR A 223 2.88 -4.63 -23.28
N THR A 224 2.36 -5.38 -22.29
CA THR A 224 2.71 -5.17 -20.88
C THR A 224 3.88 -6.03 -20.39
N ASP A 225 4.33 -7.00 -21.17
CA ASP A 225 5.36 -7.97 -20.78
C ASP A 225 6.66 -7.29 -20.30
N GLN A 226 7.14 -6.30 -21.07
CA GLN A 226 8.33 -5.51 -20.73
C GLN A 226 8.23 -4.76 -19.39
N PHE A 227 7.02 -4.49 -18.90
CA PHE A 227 6.81 -3.75 -17.66
C PHE A 227 6.70 -4.66 -16.43
N ARG A 228 6.59 -5.99 -16.62
CA ARG A 228 6.42 -6.95 -15.52
C ARG A 228 7.57 -6.91 -14.53
N GLU A 229 8.80 -6.69 -15.00
CA GLU A 229 9.98 -6.58 -14.15
C GLU A 229 9.89 -5.40 -13.16
N TYR A 230 9.10 -4.36 -13.46
CA TYR A 230 8.93 -3.18 -12.60
C TYR A 230 7.77 -3.30 -11.62
N VAL A 231 6.95 -4.35 -11.69
CA VAL A 231 5.82 -4.54 -10.77
C VAL A 231 6.25 -4.52 -9.29
N PRO A 232 7.34 -5.19 -8.86
CA PRO A 232 7.80 -5.11 -7.49
C PRO A 232 8.13 -3.67 -7.09
N VAL A 233 8.71 -2.88 -8.00
CA VAL A 233 9.03 -1.46 -7.76
C VAL A 233 7.75 -0.64 -7.59
N ILE A 234 6.76 -0.83 -8.45
CA ILE A 234 5.47 -0.11 -8.39
C ILE A 234 4.78 -0.36 -7.04
N VAL A 235 4.64 -1.63 -6.65
CA VAL A 235 3.96 -1.99 -5.39
C VAL A 235 4.76 -1.49 -4.19
N ARG A 236 6.08 -1.69 -4.18
CA ARG A 236 6.96 -1.30 -3.08
C ARG A 236 7.00 0.22 -2.89
N VAL A 237 7.20 0.99 -3.96
CA VAL A 237 7.22 2.46 -3.91
C VAL A 237 5.84 3.00 -3.55
N GLY A 238 4.78 2.45 -4.15
CA GLY A 238 3.41 2.84 -3.83
C GLY A 238 3.07 2.63 -2.36
N MET A 239 3.37 1.44 -1.82
CA MET A 239 3.22 1.15 -0.40
C MET A 239 4.06 2.08 0.48
N GLY A 240 5.31 2.36 0.07
CA GLY A 240 6.17 3.27 0.82
C GLY A 240 5.68 4.72 0.83
N VAL A 241 5.09 5.20 -0.27
CA VAL A 241 4.43 6.51 -0.33
C VAL A 241 3.22 6.55 0.60
N THR A 242 2.40 5.50 0.63
CA THR A 242 1.27 5.42 1.59
C THR A 242 1.77 5.46 3.03
N PHE A 243 2.81 4.70 3.38
CA PHE A 243 3.42 4.74 4.71
C PHE A 243 3.96 6.12 5.10
N ILE A 244 4.63 6.81 4.18
CA ILE A 244 5.09 8.18 4.43
C ILE A 244 3.91 9.12 4.62
N TYR A 245 2.86 8.99 3.81
CA TYR A 245 1.68 9.82 3.92
C TYR A 245 0.98 9.63 5.29
N LEU A 246 0.77 8.39 5.71
CA LEU A 246 0.20 8.07 7.02
C LEU A 246 1.13 8.55 8.17
N GLY A 247 2.42 8.21 8.13
CA GLY A 247 3.33 8.58 9.20
C GLY A 247 3.53 10.10 9.30
N LEU A 248 3.81 10.76 8.19
CA LEU A 248 4.13 12.19 8.17
C LEU A 248 2.87 13.05 8.30
N ILE A 249 1.85 12.79 7.50
CA ILE A 249 0.71 13.70 7.40
C ILE A 249 -0.35 13.36 8.44
N GLN A 250 -0.72 12.09 8.64
CA GLN A 250 -1.76 11.72 9.62
C GLN A 250 -1.29 11.79 11.06
N LYS A 251 -0.01 11.53 11.33
CA LYS A 251 0.49 11.42 12.71
C LYS A 251 1.35 12.61 13.12
N LEU A 252 2.37 12.93 12.33
CA LEU A 252 3.32 13.97 12.72
C LEU A 252 2.81 15.38 12.43
N ALA A 253 2.13 15.61 11.31
CA ALA A 253 1.62 16.92 10.93
C ALA A 253 0.34 17.33 11.69
N GLU A 254 -0.38 16.36 12.24
CA GLU A 254 -1.67 16.57 12.92
C GLU A 254 -1.71 15.86 14.29
N PRO A 255 -0.81 16.22 15.22
CA PRO A 255 -0.59 15.46 16.44
C PRO A 255 -1.77 15.51 17.41
N GLY A 256 -2.59 16.58 17.39
CA GLY A 256 -3.77 16.68 18.25
C GLY A 256 -4.79 15.56 18.00
N GLN A 257 -4.95 15.17 16.73
CA GLN A 257 -5.85 14.09 16.34
C GLN A 257 -5.26 12.72 16.67
N ALA A 258 -3.97 12.55 16.45
CA ALA A 258 -3.26 11.34 16.82
C ALA A 258 -3.30 11.09 18.35
N LEU A 259 -3.26 12.14 19.18
CA LEU A 259 -3.43 12.02 20.63
C LEU A 259 -4.83 11.55 21.02
N LEU A 260 -5.89 11.99 20.33
CA LEU A 260 -7.24 11.49 20.57
C LEU A 260 -7.35 9.98 20.31
N VAL A 261 -6.60 9.45 19.34
CA VAL A 261 -6.53 7.99 19.11
C VAL A 261 -5.84 7.30 20.28
N VAL A 262 -4.74 7.86 20.80
CA VAL A 262 -4.05 7.32 21.99
C VAL A 262 -4.98 7.27 23.19
N GLU A 263 -5.76 8.33 23.42
CA GLU A 263 -6.73 8.43 24.51
C GLU A 263 -7.89 7.45 24.33
N LYS A 264 -8.52 7.45 23.15
CA LYS A 264 -9.67 6.58 22.84
C LYS A 264 -9.39 5.10 23.09
N TYR A 265 -8.17 4.66 22.77
CA TYR A 265 -7.77 3.26 22.89
C TYR A 265 -6.90 2.97 24.12
N ASP A 266 -6.70 3.95 25.00
CA ASP A 266 -5.86 3.86 26.20
C ASP A 266 -4.52 3.15 25.94
N LEU A 267 -3.81 3.56 24.87
CA LEU A 267 -2.58 2.88 24.45
C LEU A 267 -1.48 2.92 25.52
N THR A 268 -1.58 3.90 26.43
CA THR A 268 -0.71 4.02 27.60
C THR A 268 -0.85 2.86 28.60
N ALA A 269 -1.98 2.14 28.61
CA ALA A 269 -2.12 0.92 29.39
C ALA A 269 -1.33 -0.27 28.81
N VAL A 270 -1.09 -0.29 27.49
CA VAL A 270 -0.34 -1.36 26.82
C VAL A 270 1.16 -1.14 26.95
N VAL A 271 1.63 0.06 26.64
CA VAL A 271 3.02 0.48 26.87
C VAL A 271 2.97 1.80 27.65
N PRO A 272 3.43 1.82 28.91
CA PRO A 272 3.32 2.97 29.81
C PRO A 272 4.38 4.03 29.47
N VAL A 273 4.21 4.65 28.32
CA VAL A 273 4.99 5.81 27.84
C VAL A 273 4.07 7.01 27.65
N ASP A 274 4.67 8.19 27.55
CA ASP A 274 3.94 9.43 27.28
C ASP A 274 3.09 9.33 25.99
N PRO A 275 1.85 9.86 25.95
CA PRO A 275 1.01 9.84 24.74
C PRO A 275 1.69 10.42 23.50
N GLY A 276 2.52 11.46 23.67
CA GLY A 276 3.27 12.03 22.55
C GLY A 276 4.37 11.12 22.02
N MET A 277 4.92 10.22 22.84
CA MET A 277 5.84 9.17 22.39
C MET A 277 5.15 8.17 21.48
N TRP A 278 3.88 7.85 21.73
CA TRP A 278 3.09 6.99 20.85
C TRP A 278 2.90 7.63 19.47
N VAL A 279 2.48 8.90 19.44
CA VAL A 279 2.26 9.64 18.18
C VAL A 279 3.56 9.79 17.39
N LEU A 280 4.61 10.32 18.03
CA LEU A 280 5.91 10.51 17.37
C LEU A 280 6.54 9.18 16.95
N GLY A 281 6.50 8.18 17.83
CA GLY A 281 7.10 6.87 17.58
C GLY A 281 6.42 6.16 16.42
N ALA A 282 5.09 6.13 16.38
CA ALA A 282 4.34 5.54 15.28
C ALA A 282 4.57 6.29 13.97
N GLY A 283 4.47 7.64 13.99
CA GLY A 283 4.66 8.46 12.78
C GLY A 283 6.06 8.33 12.17
N LEU A 284 7.12 8.38 13.01
CA LEU A 284 8.49 8.20 12.56
C LEU A 284 8.77 6.78 12.07
N THR A 285 8.21 5.76 12.73
CA THR A 285 8.37 4.36 12.33
C THR A 285 7.74 4.10 10.97
N GLU A 286 6.51 4.57 10.75
CA GLU A 286 5.83 4.44 9.45
C GLU A 286 6.57 5.18 8.35
N MET A 287 7.02 6.42 8.61
CA MET A 287 7.82 7.17 7.64
C MET A 287 9.14 6.44 7.32
N LEU A 288 9.83 5.89 8.33
CA LEU A 288 11.06 5.13 8.12
C LEU A 288 10.82 3.86 7.29
N VAL A 289 9.78 3.08 7.63
CA VAL A 289 9.38 1.89 6.85
C VAL A 289 9.08 2.29 5.41
N GLY A 290 8.35 3.39 5.21
CA GLY A 290 8.04 3.90 3.88
C GLY A 290 9.28 4.30 3.08
N LEU A 291 10.25 4.98 3.70
CA LEU A 291 11.53 5.33 3.08
C LEU A 291 12.35 4.09 2.72
N VAL A 292 12.44 3.12 3.63
CA VAL A 292 13.16 1.86 3.43
C VAL A 292 12.54 1.07 2.26
N LEU A 293 11.21 1.03 2.17
CA LEU A 293 10.50 0.47 1.03
C LEU A 293 10.81 1.25 -0.25
N ILE A 294 10.68 2.58 -0.28
CA ILE A 294 10.95 3.36 -1.50
C ILE A 294 12.37 3.12 -2.04
N VAL A 295 13.37 3.11 -1.15
CA VAL A 295 14.77 2.85 -1.51
C VAL A 295 15.00 1.38 -1.92
N GLY A 296 14.16 0.46 -1.45
CA GLY A 296 14.34 -0.98 -1.67
C GLY A 296 15.52 -1.52 -0.88
N PHE A 297 15.59 -1.14 0.39
CA PHE A 297 16.59 -1.63 1.35
C PHE A 297 15.94 -2.66 2.27
N MET A 298 16.53 -3.85 2.39
CA MET A 298 15.97 -4.98 3.15
C MET A 298 14.49 -5.24 2.83
N THR A 299 14.11 -5.24 1.55
CA THR A 299 12.72 -5.11 1.08
C THR A 299 11.78 -6.15 1.69
N ARG A 300 12.19 -7.42 1.76
CA ARG A 300 11.39 -8.48 2.41
C ARG A 300 11.27 -8.30 3.92
N GLY A 301 12.33 -7.79 4.57
CA GLY A 301 12.31 -7.43 5.97
C GLY A 301 11.37 -6.25 6.23
N ALA A 302 11.42 -5.21 5.39
CA ALA A 302 10.53 -4.07 5.46
C ALA A 302 9.06 -4.49 5.26
N ALA A 303 8.77 -5.36 4.28
CA ALA A 303 7.43 -5.93 4.10
C ALA A 303 6.97 -6.74 5.32
N ALA A 304 7.85 -7.54 5.93
CA ALA A 304 7.55 -8.26 7.17
C ALA A 304 7.27 -7.32 8.35
N VAL A 305 8.02 -6.21 8.47
CA VAL A 305 7.73 -5.16 9.47
C VAL A 305 6.38 -4.51 9.18
N SER A 306 6.05 -4.20 7.92
CA SER A 306 4.72 -3.70 7.54
C SER A 306 3.60 -4.64 7.96
N PHE A 307 3.76 -5.96 7.77
CA PHE A 307 2.81 -6.94 8.27
C PHE A 307 2.62 -6.88 9.78
N VAL A 308 3.71 -6.79 10.54
CA VAL A 308 3.64 -6.68 12.00
C VAL A 308 2.90 -5.42 12.40
N LEU A 309 3.23 -4.27 11.80
CA LEU A 309 2.55 -3.00 12.06
C LEU A 309 1.04 -3.11 11.81
N PHE A 310 0.64 -3.58 10.62
CA PHE A 310 -0.78 -3.71 10.29
C PHE A 310 -1.50 -4.75 11.17
N THR A 311 -0.83 -5.84 11.54
CA THR A 311 -1.40 -6.84 12.45
C THR A 311 -1.61 -6.25 13.83
N THR A 312 -0.63 -5.49 14.34
CA THR A 312 -0.73 -4.83 15.63
C THR A 312 -1.84 -3.77 15.65
N THR A 313 -2.02 -2.98 14.60
CA THR A 313 -3.12 -2.00 14.55
C THR A 313 -4.46 -2.70 14.40
N LEU A 314 -4.58 -3.67 13.49
CA LEU A 314 -5.82 -4.39 13.21
C LEU A 314 -6.39 -5.13 14.43
N PHE A 315 -5.53 -5.79 15.21
CA PHE A 315 -5.94 -6.55 16.38
C PHE A 315 -5.81 -5.77 17.69
N GLY A 316 -5.07 -4.66 17.68
CA GLY A 316 -4.91 -3.77 18.83
C GLY A 316 -6.03 -2.76 18.98
N LEU A 317 -6.72 -2.41 17.88
CA LEU A 317 -7.77 -1.40 17.85
C LEU A 317 -9.15 -2.06 17.58
N PRO A 318 -10.04 -2.19 18.58
CA PRO A 318 -11.26 -2.99 18.46
C PRO A 318 -12.28 -2.52 17.41
N ASP A 319 -12.27 -1.22 17.06
CA ASP A 319 -13.22 -0.61 16.11
C ASP A 319 -12.57 -0.17 14.79
N ASP A 320 -11.33 -0.58 14.53
CA ASP A 320 -10.62 -0.23 13.31
C ASP A 320 -11.15 -1.08 12.12
N PRO A 321 -11.63 -0.47 11.02
CA PRO A 321 -12.18 -1.22 9.90
C PRO A 321 -11.11 -2.09 9.25
N VAL A 322 -11.28 -3.40 9.42
CA VAL A 322 -10.43 -4.41 8.78
C VAL A 322 -10.28 -4.17 7.28
N LEU A 323 -11.37 -3.79 6.61
CA LEU A 323 -11.41 -3.54 5.17
C LEU A 323 -10.43 -2.45 4.70
N ALA A 324 -10.13 -1.45 5.54
CA ALA A 324 -9.20 -0.37 5.20
C ALA A 324 -7.74 -0.86 5.09
N HIS A 325 -7.41 -1.98 5.75
CA HIS A 325 -6.04 -2.49 5.82
C HIS A 325 -5.77 -3.63 4.83
N ILE A 326 -6.80 -4.32 4.34
CA ILE A 326 -6.65 -5.51 3.48
C ILE A 326 -5.81 -5.23 2.23
N THR A 327 -5.96 -4.04 1.63
CA THR A 327 -5.18 -3.67 0.44
C THR A 327 -3.69 -3.58 0.75
N LEU A 328 -3.33 -2.92 1.85
CA LEU A 328 -1.94 -2.82 2.31
C LEU A 328 -1.36 -4.19 2.72
N PHE A 329 -2.13 -5.04 3.39
CA PHE A 329 -1.73 -6.42 3.69
C PHE A 329 -1.42 -7.21 2.42
N GLY A 330 -2.28 -7.15 1.42
CA GLY A 330 -2.06 -7.88 0.16
C GLY A 330 -0.87 -7.34 -0.65
N MET A 331 -0.65 -6.03 -0.65
CA MET A 331 0.55 -5.44 -1.25
C MET A 331 1.83 -5.81 -0.50
N ALA A 332 1.82 -5.78 0.84
CA ALA A 332 2.95 -6.22 1.66
C ALA A 332 3.26 -7.71 1.39
N SER A 333 2.22 -8.53 1.27
CA SER A 333 2.34 -9.94 0.87
C SER A 333 2.99 -10.07 -0.52
N ALA A 334 2.54 -9.29 -1.50
CA ALA A 334 3.09 -9.29 -2.85
C ALA A 334 4.57 -8.88 -2.87
N VAL A 335 4.95 -7.83 -2.13
CA VAL A 335 6.35 -7.38 -1.99
C VAL A 335 7.21 -8.43 -1.28
N PHE A 336 6.67 -9.09 -0.25
CA PHE A 336 7.36 -10.16 0.45
C PHE A 336 7.67 -11.35 -0.48
N THR A 337 6.71 -11.72 -1.32
CA THR A 337 6.84 -12.76 -2.34
C THR A 337 7.86 -12.38 -3.42
N MET A 338 7.63 -11.27 -4.12
CA MET A 338 8.44 -10.85 -5.28
C MET A 338 9.84 -10.34 -4.91
N GLY A 339 9.98 -9.74 -3.72
CA GLY A 339 11.21 -9.07 -3.30
C GLY A 339 11.38 -7.66 -3.88
N ALA A 340 12.64 -7.27 -4.12
CA ALA A 340 13.02 -5.87 -4.25
C ALA A 340 12.82 -5.26 -5.65
N GLY A 341 12.84 -6.09 -6.71
CA GLY A 341 12.81 -5.64 -8.09
C GLY A 341 14.12 -4.98 -8.57
N PRO A 342 14.19 -4.60 -9.87
CA PRO A 342 15.42 -4.15 -10.53
C PRO A 342 15.97 -2.84 -9.95
N LEU A 343 15.09 -1.92 -9.51
CA LEU A 343 15.44 -0.61 -8.97
C LEU A 343 15.45 -0.63 -7.43
N SER A 344 16.39 -1.38 -6.84
CA SER A 344 16.52 -1.51 -5.39
C SER A 344 17.97 -1.39 -4.93
N PHE A 345 18.16 -0.81 -3.74
CA PHE A 345 19.45 -0.85 -3.08
C PHE A 345 19.89 -2.29 -2.80
N ASP A 346 18.94 -3.19 -2.50
CA ASP A 346 19.17 -4.62 -2.33
C ASP A 346 19.80 -5.25 -3.59
N ASN A 347 19.38 -4.88 -4.79
CA ASN A 347 19.97 -5.39 -6.03
C ASN A 347 21.36 -4.79 -6.31
N TRP A 348 21.60 -3.55 -5.87
CA TRP A 348 22.88 -2.86 -6.10
C TRP A 348 23.99 -3.30 -5.12
N PHE A 349 23.65 -3.51 -3.85
CA PHE A 349 24.60 -3.80 -2.76
C PHE A 349 24.42 -5.16 -2.09
N GLY A 350 23.33 -5.86 -2.39
CA GLY A 350 23.06 -7.22 -1.92
C GLY A 350 23.94 -8.23 -2.65
N ARG A 351 24.19 -9.36 -1.98
CA ARG A 351 24.74 -10.55 -2.66
C ARG A 351 23.60 -11.14 -3.48
N PRO A 352 23.72 -11.26 -4.82
CA PRO A 352 22.70 -11.92 -5.62
C PRO A 352 22.48 -13.34 -5.08
N ALA A 353 21.24 -13.74 -4.83
CA ALA A 353 20.93 -15.16 -4.78
C ALA A 353 21.19 -15.71 -6.20
N GLN A 354 21.69 -16.94 -6.31
CA GLN A 354 22.07 -17.53 -7.61
C GLN A 354 20.88 -17.60 -8.60
N SER A 355 19.64 -17.53 -8.09
CA SER A 355 18.36 -17.56 -8.83
C SER A 355 17.80 -16.17 -9.21
N ASP A 356 18.32 -15.05 -8.67
CA ASP A 356 17.72 -13.70 -8.82
C ASP A 356 17.71 -13.17 -10.28
N ARG A 357 18.41 -13.83 -11.21
CA ARG A 357 18.45 -13.45 -12.64
C ARG A 357 17.50 -14.24 -13.52
N GLU A 358 16.91 -15.34 -13.06
CA GLU A 358 16.30 -16.33 -13.98
C GLU A 358 14.77 -16.29 -14.04
N THR A 359 14.08 -15.62 -13.11
CA THR A 359 12.60 -15.64 -13.07
C THR A 359 12.00 -14.26 -12.90
N SER A 360 11.97 -13.50 -14.00
CA SER A 360 10.87 -12.55 -14.24
C SER A 360 9.56 -13.35 -14.28
N VAL A 361 8.55 -12.95 -13.50
CA VAL A 361 7.20 -13.56 -13.40
C VAL A 361 6.80 -14.25 -14.71
N SER A 362 6.91 -15.58 -14.76
CA SER A 362 6.75 -16.31 -16.01
C SER A 362 5.30 -16.24 -16.49
N ALA A 363 5.13 -16.10 -17.79
CA ALA A 363 3.84 -16.17 -18.43
C ALA A 363 3.40 -17.64 -18.53
N ASP A 364 2.58 -18.07 -17.57
CA ASP A 364 1.71 -19.24 -17.75
C ASP A 364 0.24 -18.81 -17.88
#